data_AF-A0A484Q6J4-F1
#
_entry.id   AF-A0A484Q6J4-F1
#
_cell.length_a   1.000
_cell.length_b   1.000
_cell.length_c   1.000
_cell.angle_alpha   90.00
_cell.angle_beta   90.00
_cell.angle_gamma   90.00
#
_symmetry.space_group_name_H-M   'P 1'
#
loop_
_entity.id
_entity.type
_entity.pdbx_description
1 polymer ?
#
loop_
_entity_poly.entity_id
_entity_poly.type
_entity_poly.pdbx_seq_one_letter_code
_entity_poly.pdbx_strand_id
1 'polypeptide(L)'
;MSAYISDDYDEDFFPDFTSADDDLRTVLTEFQNNGVQGEHTSAPNYGGFFGGDTFNGTSYGYTSTLVDGFAFLATGNLSYYFPPLNGSVGDGPVSHTLHGSITSITLGAGVSDTGVVDKPFLTFNFDTPLVGDIADGRTNVVHDVIWGLMNGSVSGASDSLNTVSNGGLLAALQANGLTLDGVSIADLVGASALSETEVALAA
;
A
#
# COMPACT_ATOMS: atom_id res chain seq x y z
N MET A 1 -10.33 -14.47 -4.75
CA MET A 1 -9.22 -13.59 -4.38
C MET A 1 -9.64 -12.22 -4.86
N SER A 2 -10.12 -11.42 -3.92
CA SER A 2 -10.76 -10.12 -4.19
C SER A 2 -10.13 -9.07 -3.30
N ALA A 3 -9.81 -7.93 -3.88
CA ALA A 3 -9.58 -6.71 -3.16
C ALA A 3 -10.89 -5.91 -3.09
N TYR A 4 -11.12 -5.20 -1.99
CA TYR A 4 -12.28 -4.33 -1.81
C TYR A 4 -11.90 -3.10 -0.97
N ILE A 5 -12.72 -2.06 -1.05
CA ILE A 5 -12.58 -0.83 -0.27
C ILE A 5 -13.44 -0.95 0.98
N SER A 6 -12.94 -0.56 2.15
CA SER A 6 -13.75 -0.47 3.37
C SER A 6 -14.94 0.49 3.21
N ASP A 7 -16.02 0.25 3.94
CA ASP A 7 -17.23 1.08 3.93
C ASP A 7 -17.10 2.41 4.70
N ASP A 8 -16.02 2.58 5.46
CA ASP A 8 -15.70 3.75 6.28
C ASP A 8 -14.69 4.72 5.64
N TYR A 9 -14.64 4.78 4.31
CA TYR A 9 -13.82 5.77 3.61
C TYR A 9 -14.26 7.21 3.95
N ASP A 10 -13.30 8.14 3.96
CA ASP A 10 -13.53 9.53 4.36
C ASP A 10 -13.18 10.50 3.22
N GLU A 11 -14.21 11.04 2.57
CA GLU A 11 -14.09 11.97 1.45
C GLU A 11 -13.48 13.32 1.86
N ASP A 12 -13.55 13.71 3.13
CA ASP A 12 -12.95 14.98 3.59
C ASP A 12 -11.42 14.97 3.47
N PHE A 13 -10.81 13.78 3.34
CA PHE A 13 -9.38 13.59 3.17
C PHE A 13 -8.98 13.11 1.77
N PHE A 14 -9.90 13.10 0.80
CA PHE A 14 -9.57 12.76 -0.58
C PHE A 14 -8.58 13.77 -1.17
N PRO A 15 -7.67 13.32 -2.06
CA PRO A 15 -6.74 14.20 -2.76
C PRO A 15 -7.48 15.17 -3.68
N ASP A 16 -7.01 16.42 -3.73
CA ASP A 16 -7.49 17.57 -4.51
C ASP A 16 -8.63 17.33 -5.51
N PHE A 17 -9.78 17.95 -5.22
CA PHE A 17 -10.96 17.99 -6.11
C PHE A 17 -11.53 16.64 -6.53
N THR A 18 -11.08 15.53 -5.93
CA THR A 18 -11.70 14.21 -6.10
C THR A 18 -12.77 13.96 -5.05
N SER A 19 -13.66 13.03 -5.38
CA SER A 19 -14.82 12.63 -4.57
C SER A 19 -15.07 11.14 -4.74
N ALA A 20 -16.00 10.57 -3.97
CA ALA A 20 -16.36 9.17 -4.16
C ALA A 20 -17.15 8.90 -5.46
N ASP A 21 -17.59 9.93 -6.17
CA ASP A 21 -18.20 9.83 -7.50
C ASP A 21 -17.15 9.61 -8.61
N ASP A 22 -15.89 9.92 -8.35
CA ASP A 22 -14.78 9.67 -9.28
C ASP A 22 -14.36 8.19 -9.27
N ASP A 23 -13.74 7.76 -10.37
CA ASP A 23 -13.19 6.40 -10.43
C ASP A 23 -11.91 6.27 -9.60
N LEU A 24 -11.64 5.03 -9.17
CA LEU A 24 -10.55 4.73 -8.26
C LEU A 24 -9.17 5.10 -8.85
N ARG A 25 -8.97 4.94 -10.17
CA ARG A 25 -7.72 5.34 -10.83
C ARG A 25 -7.52 6.85 -10.72
N THR A 26 -8.55 7.64 -10.91
CA THR A 26 -8.49 9.10 -10.79
C THR A 26 -8.06 9.51 -9.40
N VAL A 27 -8.74 9.01 -8.35
CA VAL A 27 -8.39 9.33 -6.96
C VAL A 27 -6.97 8.89 -6.60
N LEU A 28 -6.55 7.68 -6.99
CA LEU A 28 -5.19 7.21 -6.71
C LEU A 28 -4.11 7.96 -7.52
N THR A 29 -4.44 8.42 -8.72
CA THR A 29 -3.52 9.25 -9.52
C THR A 29 -3.34 10.62 -8.90
N GLU A 30 -4.41 11.24 -8.38
CA GLU A 30 -4.28 12.52 -7.67
C GLU A 30 -3.54 12.37 -6.34
N PHE A 31 -3.73 11.27 -5.61
CA PHE A 31 -2.90 10.95 -4.44
C PHE A 31 -1.41 10.87 -4.80
N GLN A 32 -1.06 10.25 -5.92
CA GLN A 32 0.31 10.22 -6.44
C GLN A 32 0.80 11.61 -6.87
N ASN A 33 -0.03 12.41 -7.56
CA ASN A 33 0.34 13.76 -8.01
C ASN A 33 0.63 14.71 -6.85
N ASN A 34 -0.13 14.56 -5.75
CA ASN A 34 0.07 15.29 -4.50
C ASN A 34 1.12 14.66 -3.59
N GLY A 35 1.63 13.49 -3.97
CA GLY A 35 2.66 12.76 -3.27
C GLY A 35 4.06 13.31 -3.52
N VAL A 36 5.03 12.48 -3.15
CA VAL A 36 6.43 12.90 -2.97
C VAL A 36 7.36 12.00 -3.77
N GLN A 37 7.42 12.31 -5.06
CA GLN A 37 8.20 11.53 -6.01
C GLN A 37 9.67 11.42 -5.56
N GLY A 38 10.11 10.19 -5.29
CA GLY A 38 11.50 9.89 -4.95
C GLY A 38 11.94 10.29 -3.53
N GLU A 39 11.03 10.64 -2.62
CA GLU A 39 11.38 11.08 -1.26
C GLU A 39 12.29 10.08 -0.55
N HIS A 40 11.96 8.80 -0.54
CA HIS A 40 12.77 7.78 0.15
C HIS A 40 14.23 7.72 -0.32
N THR A 41 14.53 8.16 -1.55
CA THR A 41 15.90 8.21 -2.09
C THR A 41 16.61 9.54 -1.86
N SER A 42 15.86 10.62 -1.67
CA SER A 42 16.35 12.01 -1.63
C SER A 42 16.31 12.66 -0.25
N ALA A 43 15.46 12.17 0.65
CA ALA A 43 15.35 12.51 2.06
C ALA A 43 15.48 11.24 2.92
N PRO A 44 16.08 11.30 4.12
CA PRO A 44 16.27 10.13 4.98
C PRO A 44 14.96 9.75 5.71
N ASN A 45 13.90 9.48 4.96
CA ASN A 45 12.63 8.98 5.47
C ASN A 45 12.50 7.50 5.16
N TYR A 46 12.53 6.67 6.19
CA TYR A 46 12.57 5.20 6.06
C TYR A 46 11.27 4.52 6.51
N GLY A 47 10.24 5.30 6.86
CA GLY A 47 9.06 4.78 7.55
C GLY A 47 9.41 4.01 8.82
N GLY A 48 8.51 3.13 9.26
CA GLY A 48 8.72 2.30 10.44
C GLY A 48 7.78 1.11 10.54
N PHE A 49 8.26 0.04 11.18
CA PHE A 49 7.45 -1.12 11.54
C PHE A 49 6.72 -0.91 12.87
N PHE A 50 5.53 -1.48 12.98
CA PHE A 50 4.74 -1.55 14.20
C PHE A 50 4.40 -3.01 14.53
N GLY A 51 4.20 -3.30 15.82
CA GLY A 51 3.83 -4.64 16.30
C GLY A 51 4.94 -5.70 16.19
N GLY A 52 6.20 -5.29 15.97
CA GLY A 52 7.36 -6.17 15.89
C GLY A 52 8.64 -5.47 16.34
N ASP A 53 9.70 -5.58 15.54
CA ASP A 53 11.01 -4.95 15.77
C ASP A 53 11.41 -3.99 14.63
N THR A 54 12.67 -3.57 14.59
CA THR A 54 13.19 -2.63 13.59
C THR A 54 13.08 -3.13 12.14
N PHE A 55 12.96 -4.44 11.91
CA PHE A 55 12.98 -5.05 10.58
C PHE A 55 11.79 -5.95 10.28
N ASN A 56 10.83 -6.09 11.19
CA ASN A 56 9.59 -6.81 10.95
C ASN A 56 8.46 -6.28 11.83
N GLY A 57 7.23 -6.56 11.43
CA GLY A 57 6.06 -6.16 12.21
C GLY A 57 4.75 -6.60 11.58
N THR A 58 3.67 -6.31 12.29
CA THR A 58 2.30 -6.50 11.81
C THR A 58 1.84 -5.38 10.88
N SER A 59 2.59 -4.28 10.82
CA SER A 59 2.38 -3.24 9.83
C SER A 59 3.66 -2.45 9.57
N TYR A 60 3.69 -1.76 8.43
CA TYR A 60 4.70 -0.81 8.04
C TYR A 60 4.02 0.51 7.67
N GLY A 61 4.38 1.58 8.37
CA GLY A 61 3.84 2.92 8.15
C GLY A 61 4.86 3.86 7.57
N TYR A 62 4.37 4.79 6.75
CA TYR A 62 5.16 5.85 6.14
C TYR A 62 4.36 7.14 6.21
N THR A 63 4.98 8.21 6.71
CA THR A 63 4.46 9.58 6.62
C THR A 63 5.50 10.39 5.88
N SER A 64 5.08 11.08 4.83
CA SER A 64 5.95 12.02 4.12
C SER A 64 6.45 13.12 5.05
N THR A 65 7.71 13.51 4.87
CA THR A 65 8.34 14.65 5.54
C THR A 65 8.36 15.91 4.68
N LEU A 66 7.95 15.81 3.40
CA LEU A 66 7.97 16.91 2.44
C LEU A 66 6.58 17.52 2.17
N VAL A 67 5.53 16.70 2.28
CA VAL A 67 4.13 17.10 2.16
C VAL A 67 3.29 16.48 3.28
N ASP A 68 2.36 17.25 3.84
CA ASP A 68 1.52 16.84 4.97
C ASP A 68 0.39 15.86 4.57
N GLY A 69 0.08 15.76 3.27
CA GLY A 69 -1.06 15.01 2.73
C GLY A 69 -0.75 13.57 2.30
N PHE A 70 0.48 13.08 2.50
CA PHE A 70 0.91 11.79 1.96
C PHE A 70 1.40 10.85 3.05
N ALA A 71 0.63 9.81 3.31
CA ALA A 71 0.96 8.72 4.21
C ALA A 71 0.28 7.43 3.77
N PHE A 72 0.86 6.31 4.19
CA PHE A 72 0.20 5.03 4.09
C PHE A 72 0.59 4.11 5.25
N LEU A 73 -0.27 3.13 5.51
CA LEU A 73 -0.01 2.02 6.42
C LEU A 73 -0.33 0.71 5.69
N ALA A 74 0.68 -0.14 5.49
CA ALA A 74 0.48 -1.50 5.01
C ALA A 74 0.40 -2.43 6.22
N THR A 75 -0.69 -3.17 6.36
CA THR A 75 -0.92 -4.12 7.47
C THR A 75 -0.82 -5.56 6.96
N GLY A 76 -0.27 -6.45 7.78
CA GLY A 76 -0.15 -7.87 7.50
C GLY A 76 0.93 -8.53 8.36
N ASN A 77 1.83 -9.28 7.73
CA ASN A 77 3.03 -9.82 8.36
C ASN A 77 4.21 -9.50 7.46
N LEU A 78 4.96 -8.46 7.82
CA LEU A 78 5.95 -7.83 6.96
C LEU A 78 7.35 -8.00 7.54
N SER A 79 8.34 -8.18 6.67
CA SER A 79 9.74 -8.33 7.05
C SER A 79 10.63 -7.69 5.99
N TYR A 80 11.70 -7.03 6.43
CA TYR A 80 12.65 -6.35 5.57
C TYR A 80 14.03 -6.98 5.69
N TYR A 81 14.51 -7.63 4.63
CA TYR A 81 15.82 -8.26 4.62
C TYR A 81 16.91 -7.24 4.30
N PHE A 82 17.75 -6.92 5.29
CA PHE A 82 18.85 -5.96 5.18
C PHE A 82 20.13 -6.46 5.88
N PRO A 83 20.83 -7.45 5.31
CA PRO A 83 22.09 -7.93 5.85
C PRO A 83 23.19 -6.84 5.82
N PRO A 84 24.11 -6.82 6.79
CA PRO A 84 24.25 -7.81 7.87
C PRO A 84 23.36 -7.54 9.10
N LEU A 85 22.45 -6.56 9.07
CA LEU A 85 21.74 -6.12 10.27
C LEU A 85 20.73 -7.14 10.78
N ASN A 86 20.11 -7.93 9.90
CA ASN A 86 19.17 -8.98 10.29
C ASN A 86 19.31 -10.29 9.46
N GLY A 87 20.49 -10.50 8.88
CA GLY A 87 20.78 -11.63 8.00
C GLY A 87 22.27 -11.75 7.66
N SER A 88 22.62 -12.70 6.80
CA SER A 88 24.02 -12.92 6.37
C SER A 88 24.26 -12.34 4.96
N VAL A 89 25.41 -11.69 4.77
CA VAL A 89 25.86 -11.24 3.44
C VAL A 89 26.44 -12.44 2.68
N GLY A 90 25.99 -12.72 1.45
CA GLY A 90 26.50 -13.84 0.64
C GLY A 90 25.48 -14.37 -0.38
N ASP A 91 25.63 -15.63 -0.80
CA ASP A 91 24.65 -16.36 -1.62
C ASP A 91 23.34 -16.53 -0.82
N GLY A 92 22.47 -15.54 -0.95
CA GLY A 92 21.20 -15.44 -0.23
C GLY A 92 20.27 -14.45 -0.93
N PRO A 93 19.11 -14.12 -0.32
CA PRO A 93 18.14 -13.23 -0.93
C PRO A 93 18.72 -11.84 -1.25
N VAL A 94 18.10 -11.12 -2.19
CA VAL A 94 18.53 -9.76 -2.56
C VAL A 94 18.42 -8.83 -1.35
N SER A 95 19.49 -8.14 -0.97
CA SER A 95 19.47 -7.17 0.14
C SER A 95 18.51 -6.01 -0.13
N HIS A 96 17.97 -5.41 0.93
CA HIS A 96 16.90 -4.41 0.90
C HIS A 96 15.62 -4.91 0.23
N THR A 97 15.23 -6.15 0.53
CA THR A 97 13.96 -6.72 0.04
C THR A 97 12.93 -6.69 1.16
N LEU A 98 11.79 -6.06 0.88
CA LEU A 98 10.62 -6.14 1.76
C LEU A 98 9.75 -7.31 1.28
N HIS A 99 9.32 -8.16 2.19
CA HIS A 99 8.64 -9.41 1.86
C HIS A 99 7.63 -9.79 2.96
N GLY A 100 6.92 -10.90 2.76
CA GLY A 100 5.90 -11.38 3.68
C GLY A 100 4.51 -11.24 3.06
N SER A 101 3.56 -10.67 3.80
CA SER A 101 2.18 -10.55 3.35
C SER A 101 1.51 -9.24 3.73
N ILE A 102 0.66 -8.71 2.84
CA ILE A 102 -0.19 -7.54 3.06
C ILE A 102 -1.65 -8.01 3.04
N THR A 103 -2.38 -7.74 4.13
CA THR A 103 -3.83 -7.96 4.27
C THR A 103 -4.63 -6.71 3.99
N SER A 104 -4.07 -5.53 4.27
CA SER A 104 -4.71 -4.25 3.95
C SER A 104 -3.69 -3.12 3.76
N ILE A 105 -4.13 -2.08 3.04
CA ILE A 105 -3.38 -0.83 2.84
C ILE A 105 -4.33 0.33 3.09
N THR A 106 -3.99 1.18 4.05
CA THR A 106 -4.70 2.45 4.29
C THR A 106 -3.87 3.61 3.75
N LEU A 107 -4.49 4.47 2.95
CA LEU A 107 -3.92 5.71 2.42
C LEU A 107 -4.50 6.91 3.16
N GLY A 108 -3.71 7.96 3.34
CA GLY A 108 -4.13 9.13 4.10
C GLY A 108 -3.03 10.14 4.35
N ALA A 109 -3.16 10.85 5.47
CA ALA A 109 -2.16 11.77 6.00
C ALA A 109 -1.84 11.45 7.46
N GLY A 110 -0.54 11.42 7.78
CA GLY A 110 -0.02 11.09 9.12
C GLY A 110 -0.16 9.60 9.48
N VAL A 111 0.86 9.06 10.13
CA VAL A 111 0.81 7.77 10.84
C VAL A 111 1.20 8.03 12.29
N SER A 112 0.28 7.76 13.20
CA SER A 112 0.50 7.87 14.64
C SER A 112 1.59 6.91 15.14
N ASP A 113 2.14 7.22 16.32
CA ASP A 113 3.11 6.37 17.02
C ASP A 113 2.57 4.96 17.35
N THR A 114 1.25 4.76 17.29
CA THR A 114 0.58 3.47 17.49
C THR A 114 0.34 2.69 16.20
N GLY A 115 0.76 3.20 15.04
CA GLY A 115 0.62 2.50 13.76
C GLY A 115 -0.80 2.58 13.20
N VAL A 116 -1.40 3.77 13.23
CA VAL A 116 -2.72 4.08 12.66
C VAL A 116 -2.59 5.34 11.80
N VAL A 117 -3.23 5.38 10.64
CA VAL A 117 -3.29 6.58 9.79
C VAL A 117 -4.20 7.62 10.43
N ASP A 118 -3.71 8.85 10.65
CA ASP A 118 -4.44 9.88 11.42
C ASP A 118 -5.64 10.46 10.65
N LYS A 119 -5.48 10.59 9.34
CA LYS A 119 -6.49 11.08 8.40
C LYS A 119 -6.60 10.10 7.22
N PRO A 120 -7.19 8.92 7.45
CA PRO A 120 -7.34 7.93 6.39
C PRO A 120 -8.38 8.42 5.38
N PHE A 121 -8.18 8.17 4.10
CA PHE A 121 -9.21 8.45 3.07
C PHE A 121 -9.69 7.18 2.37
N LEU A 122 -8.81 6.21 2.11
CA LEU A 122 -9.18 4.90 1.56
C LEU A 122 -8.44 3.78 2.31
N THR A 123 -9.14 2.69 2.59
CA THR A 123 -8.55 1.43 3.02
C THR A 123 -8.91 0.33 2.03
N PHE A 124 -7.88 -0.31 1.47
CA PHE A 124 -8.03 -1.51 0.65
C PHE A 124 -7.80 -2.74 1.51
N ASN A 125 -8.69 -3.72 1.41
CA ASN A 125 -8.59 -5.02 2.05
C ASN A 125 -8.43 -6.10 1.00
N PHE A 126 -7.72 -7.18 1.35
CA PHE A 126 -7.50 -8.32 0.47
C PHE A 126 -8.01 -9.61 1.14
N ASP A 127 -9.05 -10.23 0.58
CA ASP A 127 -9.61 -11.51 1.10
C ASP A 127 -8.57 -12.63 1.13
N THR A 128 -7.63 -12.57 0.18
CA THR A 128 -6.42 -13.37 0.19
C THR A 128 -5.25 -12.41 0.22
N PRO A 129 -4.34 -12.50 1.20
CA PRO A 129 -3.24 -11.55 1.32
C PRO A 129 -2.40 -11.48 0.05
N LEU A 130 -1.89 -10.30 -0.28
CA LEU A 130 -0.77 -10.20 -1.22
C LEU A 130 0.44 -10.86 -0.56
N VAL A 131 1.12 -11.76 -1.26
CA VAL A 131 2.29 -12.47 -0.72
C VAL A 131 3.51 -12.19 -1.58
N GLY A 132 4.57 -11.69 -0.95
CA GLY A 132 5.87 -11.45 -1.57
C GLY A 132 6.90 -12.43 -1.03
N ASP A 133 7.42 -13.31 -1.88
CA ASP A 133 8.51 -14.22 -1.52
C ASP A 133 9.84 -13.45 -1.50
N ILE A 134 10.66 -13.71 -0.48
CA ILE A 134 12.01 -13.16 -0.38
C ILE A 134 12.92 -13.67 -1.52
N ALA A 135 12.63 -14.87 -2.06
CA ALA A 135 13.36 -15.46 -3.18
C ALA A 135 13.18 -14.68 -4.48
N ASP A 136 12.03 -14.01 -4.66
CA ASP A 136 11.76 -13.13 -5.81
C ASP A 136 12.46 -11.77 -5.68
N GLY A 137 13.11 -11.51 -4.54
CA GLY A 137 13.84 -10.26 -4.31
C GLY A 137 12.94 -9.04 -4.43
N ARG A 138 13.48 -7.94 -4.93
CA ARG A 138 12.78 -6.65 -5.00
C ARG A 138 11.66 -6.57 -6.04
N THR A 139 11.48 -7.58 -6.89
CA THR A 139 10.34 -7.63 -7.83
C THR A 139 9.10 -8.26 -7.22
N ASN A 140 9.16 -8.77 -5.99
CA ASN A 140 7.98 -9.32 -5.34
C ASN A 140 6.91 -8.22 -5.11
N VAL A 141 5.63 -8.60 -5.09
CA VAL A 141 4.50 -7.64 -5.01
C VAL A 141 4.51 -6.79 -3.73
N VAL A 142 4.92 -7.34 -2.60
CA VAL A 142 4.97 -6.60 -1.33
C VAL A 142 6.02 -5.49 -1.39
N HIS A 143 7.20 -5.80 -1.93
CA HIS A 143 8.23 -4.79 -2.17
C HIS A 143 7.77 -3.76 -3.18
N ASP A 144 7.24 -4.18 -4.33
CA ASP A 144 6.83 -3.29 -5.43
C ASP A 144 5.79 -2.25 -5.00
N VAL A 145 4.76 -2.69 -4.25
CA VAL A 145 3.72 -1.81 -3.71
C VAL A 145 4.29 -0.82 -2.71
N ILE A 146 4.99 -1.30 -1.67
CA ILE A 146 5.45 -0.45 -0.58
C ILE A 146 6.57 0.50 -1.06
N TRP A 147 7.50 0.00 -1.87
CA TRP A 147 8.54 0.82 -2.49
C TRP A 147 7.94 1.91 -3.39
N GLY A 148 6.93 1.57 -4.19
CA GLY A 148 6.18 2.53 -4.99
C GLY A 148 5.62 3.66 -4.15
N LEU A 149 4.87 3.30 -3.10
CA LEU A 149 4.23 4.28 -2.21
C LEU A 149 5.25 5.14 -1.46
N MET A 150 6.37 4.58 -0.97
CA MET A 150 7.46 5.35 -0.34
C MET A 150 8.10 6.37 -1.29
N ASN A 151 7.95 6.18 -2.60
CA ASN A 151 8.43 7.09 -3.63
C ASN A 151 7.29 7.87 -4.30
N GLY A 152 6.14 7.99 -3.62
CA GLY A 152 5.02 8.78 -4.09
C GLY A 152 4.28 8.21 -5.29
N SER A 153 4.44 6.92 -5.63
CA SER A 153 3.89 6.32 -6.84
C SER A 153 2.97 5.13 -6.54
N VAL A 154 1.71 5.24 -6.96
CA VAL A 154 0.73 4.13 -6.91
C VAL A 154 0.95 3.14 -8.06
N SER A 155 1.71 3.52 -9.08
CA SER A 155 2.10 2.68 -10.22
C SER A 155 3.47 1.98 -10.04
N GLY A 156 4.06 2.13 -8.85
CA GLY A 156 5.39 1.61 -8.52
C GLY A 156 6.52 2.55 -8.95
N ALA A 157 7.73 2.26 -8.50
CA ALA A 157 8.91 3.09 -8.76
C ALA A 157 10.15 2.21 -9.00
N SER A 158 11.07 2.68 -9.84
CA SER A 158 12.37 2.00 -9.98
C SER A 158 13.24 2.27 -8.77
N ASP A 159 14.04 1.29 -8.36
CA ASP A 159 15.04 1.45 -7.31
C ASP A 159 16.44 1.79 -7.86
N SER A 160 17.42 1.94 -6.97
CA SER A 160 18.81 2.22 -7.34
C SER A 160 19.52 1.08 -8.08
N LEU A 161 18.95 -0.13 -8.08
CA LEU A 161 19.41 -1.28 -8.87
C LEU A 161 18.71 -1.36 -10.24
N ASN A 162 17.84 -0.39 -10.56
CA ASN A 162 16.96 -0.40 -11.73
C ASN A 162 16.04 -1.63 -11.76
N THR A 163 15.64 -2.13 -10.59
CA THR A 163 14.55 -3.10 -10.49
C THR A 163 13.32 -2.51 -11.18
N VAL A 164 12.73 -3.27 -12.10
CA VAL A 164 11.55 -2.84 -12.85
C VAL A 164 10.31 -3.10 -11.99
N SER A 165 9.51 -2.06 -11.77
CA SER A 165 8.22 -2.15 -11.10
C SER A 165 7.26 -3.09 -11.85
N ASN A 166 6.44 -3.83 -11.10
CA ASN A 166 5.36 -4.65 -11.64
C ASN A 166 4.00 -3.91 -11.66
N GLY A 167 4.02 -2.59 -11.48
CA GLY A 167 2.86 -1.71 -11.57
C GLY A 167 2.31 -1.25 -10.21
N GLY A 168 2.99 -1.57 -9.10
CA GLY A 168 2.69 -1.06 -7.77
C GLY A 168 1.30 -1.41 -7.26
N LEU A 169 0.73 -0.49 -6.46
CA LEU A 169 -0.59 -0.65 -5.86
C LEU A 169 -1.69 -0.85 -6.91
N LEU A 170 -1.66 -0.09 -8.02
CA LEU A 170 -2.69 -0.20 -9.07
C LEU A 170 -2.73 -1.60 -9.68
N ALA A 171 -1.56 -2.15 -10.05
CA ALA A 171 -1.51 -3.51 -10.59
C ALA A 171 -1.94 -4.56 -9.57
N ALA A 172 -1.55 -4.39 -8.30
CA ALA A 172 -1.98 -5.29 -7.23
C ALA A 172 -3.50 -5.29 -7.03
N LEU A 173 -4.15 -4.12 -6.98
CA LEU A 173 -5.60 -4.00 -6.86
C LEU A 173 -6.34 -4.62 -8.06
N GLN A 174 -5.88 -4.31 -9.28
CA GLN A 174 -6.49 -4.83 -10.51
C GLN A 174 -6.31 -6.35 -10.65
N ALA A 175 -5.14 -6.89 -10.32
CA ALA A 175 -4.89 -8.33 -10.31
C ALA A 175 -5.76 -9.07 -9.29
N ASN A 176 -6.22 -8.37 -8.25
CA ASN A 176 -7.16 -8.87 -7.25
C ASN A 176 -8.61 -8.45 -7.53
N GLY A 177 -8.94 -8.13 -8.79
CA GLY A 177 -10.32 -7.98 -9.25
C GLY A 177 -11.01 -6.67 -8.89
N LEU A 178 -10.30 -5.69 -8.30
CA LEU A 178 -10.87 -4.37 -8.06
C LEU A 178 -10.89 -3.57 -9.37
N THR A 179 -12.07 -3.08 -9.75
CA THR A 179 -12.22 -2.23 -10.94
C THR A 179 -11.64 -0.86 -10.66
N LEU A 180 -10.71 -0.41 -11.50
CA LEU A 180 -10.03 0.87 -11.32
C LEU A 180 -10.68 2.02 -12.10
N ASP A 181 -11.38 1.70 -13.19
CA ASP A 181 -11.81 2.66 -14.20
C ASP A 181 -13.32 2.53 -14.46
N GLY A 182 -14.02 3.65 -14.63
CA GLY A 182 -15.41 3.67 -15.11
C GLY A 182 -16.49 3.24 -14.10
N VAL A 183 -16.13 3.02 -12.84
CA VAL A 183 -17.05 2.82 -11.71
C VAL A 183 -16.60 3.73 -10.58
N SER A 184 -17.54 4.41 -9.93
CA SER A 184 -17.25 5.30 -8.81
C SER A 184 -16.81 4.52 -7.57
N ILE A 185 -16.04 5.14 -6.68
CA ILE A 185 -15.67 4.53 -5.40
C ILE A 185 -16.92 4.17 -4.59
N ALA A 186 -17.93 5.06 -4.55
CA ALA A 186 -19.18 4.81 -3.86
C ALA A 186 -19.89 3.54 -4.37
N ASP A 187 -19.92 3.32 -5.69
CA ASP A 187 -20.51 2.13 -6.29
C ASP A 187 -19.68 0.86 -5.99
N LEU A 188 -18.35 0.96 -5.96
CA LEU A 188 -17.48 -0.17 -5.59
C LEU A 188 -17.73 -0.63 -4.15
N VAL A 189 -17.87 0.31 -3.22
CA VAL A 189 -18.19 0.06 -1.81
C VAL A 189 -19.63 -0.44 -1.64
N GLY A 190 -20.58 0.13 -2.38
CA GLY A 190 -21.98 -0.32 -2.36
C GLY A 190 -22.13 -1.75 -2.88
N ALA A 191 -21.37 -2.13 -3.91
CA ALA A 191 -21.40 -3.47 -4.48
C ALA A 191 -20.82 -4.54 -3.52
N SER A 192 -19.76 -4.22 -2.77
CA SER A 192 -19.21 -5.16 -1.77
C SER A 192 -20.19 -5.40 -0.62
N ALA A 193 -20.84 -4.35 -0.12
CA ALA A 193 -21.83 -4.46 0.97
C ALA A 193 -23.05 -5.32 0.58
N LEU A 194 -23.52 -5.23 -0.67
CA LEU A 194 -24.60 -6.08 -1.18
C LEU A 194 -24.17 -7.55 -1.25
N SER A 195 -22.97 -7.82 -1.77
CA SER A 195 -22.41 -9.18 -1.83
C SER A 195 -22.30 -9.82 -0.45
N GLU A 196 -21.80 -9.11 0.57
CA GLU A 196 -21.72 -9.62 1.94
C GLU A 196 -23.09 -9.92 2.54
N THR A 197 -24.06 -9.02 2.33
CA THR A 197 -25.44 -9.21 2.79
C THR A 197 -26.10 -10.41 2.12
N GLU A 198 -25.90 -10.61 0.82
CA GLU A 198 -26.43 -11.75 0.08
C GLU A 198 -25.82 -13.08 0.54
N VAL A 199 -24.51 -13.13 0.83
CA VAL A 199 -23.85 -14.31 1.40
C VAL A 199 -24.34 -14.61 2.81
N ALA A 200 -24.50 -13.58 3.66
CA ALA A 200 -25.02 -13.74 5.01
C ALA A 200 -26.49 -14.20 5.04
N LEU A 201 -27.29 -13.82 4.03
CA LEU A 201 -28.68 -14.24 3.88
C LEU A 201 -28.82 -15.64 3.27
N ALA A 202 -27.78 -16.14 2.59
CA ALA A 202 -27.74 -17.46 1.95
C ALA A 202 -27.11 -18.58 2.82
N ALA A 203 -26.57 -18.24 4.01
CA ALA A 203 -25.98 -19.16 4.98
C ALA A 203 -26.96 -19.59 6.08
#